data_AF-A0A644V4T7-F1
#
_entry.id   AF-A0A644V4T7-F1
#
_cell.length_a   1.000
_cell.length_b   1.000
_cell.length_c   1.000
_cell.angle_alpha   90.00
_cell.angle_beta   90.00
_cell.angle_gamma   90.00
#
_symmetry.space_group_name_H-M   'P 1'
#
loop_
_entity.id
_entity.type
_entity.pdbx_description
1 polymer ?
#
loop_
_entity_poly.entity_id
_entity_poly.type
_entity_poly.pdbx_seq_one_letter_code
_entity_poly.pdbx_strand_id
1 'polypeptide(L)'
;MKRRDFFTKGFPAYVFKMGEAFVETAGLAEEEKKGYFDSFESCYPLLSEVSNDMMLQAADQLGIQTQGKDKITLAREIYAIKGGLGF
;
A
#
# COMPACT_ATOMS: atom_id res chain seq x y z
N MET A 1 47.03 -5.74 0.10
CA MET A 1 46.15 -4.79 0.83
C MET A 1 46.71 -4.60 2.24
N LYS A 2 47.00 -3.37 2.70
CA LYS A 2 47.50 -3.17 4.07
C LYS A 2 46.34 -3.33 5.05
N ARG A 3 46.55 -4.02 6.18
CA ARG A 3 45.51 -4.31 7.19
C ARG A 3 44.79 -3.04 7.66
N ARG A 4 45.51 -1.92 7.77
CA ARG A 4 44.94 -0.59 8.11
C ARG A 4 43.92 -0.06 7.10
N ASP A 5 44.12 -0.33 5.81
CA ASP A 5 43.22 0.13 4.75
C ASP A 5 41.94 -0.71 4.71
N PHE A 6 42.04 -1.98 5.13
CA PHE A 6 40.87 -2.85 5.30
C PHE A 6 39.93 -2.31 6.38
N PHE A 7 40.42 -2.03 7.60
CA PHE A 7 39.53 -1.56 8.69
C PHE A 7 38.95 -0.16 8.44
N THR A 8 39.64 0.70 7.69
CA THR A 8 39.19 2.08 7.46
C THR A 8 38.29 2.23 6.24
N LYS A 9 38.48 1.43 5.18
CA LYS A 9 37.74 1.58 3.91
C LYS A 9 37.03 0.30 3.47
N GLY A 10 37.61 -0.87 3.73
CA GLY A 10 37.06 -2.17 3.31
C GLY A 10 35.98 -2.71 4.24
N PHE A 11 36.15 -2.56 5.56
CA PHE A 11 35.27 -3.12 6.57
C PHE A 11 33.89 -2.46 6.57
N PRO A 12 33.76 -1.12 6.52
CA PRO A 12 32.44 -0.49 6.39
C PRO A 12 31.69 -0.95 5.13
N ALA A 13 32.36 -1.04 4.00
CA ALA A 13 31.76 -1.51 2.74
C ALA A 13 31.35 -2.99 2.80
N TYR A 14 32.15 -3.83 3.48
CA TYR A 14 31.83 -5.24 3.70
C TYR A 14 30.60 -5.41 4.59
N VAL A 15 30.52 -4.65 5.69
CA VAL A 15 29.37 -4.67 6.60
C VAL A 15 28.10 -4.19 5.89
N PHE A 16 28.19 -3.14 5.08
CA PHE A 16 27.06 -2.66 4.29
C PHE A 16 26.55 -3.72 3.30
N LYS A 17 27.45 -4.35 2.54
CA LYS A 17 27.12 -5.43 1.61
C LYS A 17 26.50 -6.65 2.31
N MET A 18 26.98 -7.00 3.51
CA MET A 18 26.38 -8.06 4.32
C MET A 18 24.98 -7.68 4.81
N GLY A 19 24.78 -6.41 5.17
CA GLY A 19 23.45 -5.87 5.50
C GLY A 19 22.47 -5.97 4.34
N GLU A 20 22.88 -5.56 3.13
CA GLU A 20 22.04 -5.67 1.91
C GLU A 20 21.65 -7.12 1.62
N ALA A 21 22.62 -8.05 1.63
CA ALA A 21 22.36 -9.46 1.40
C ALA A 21 21.41 -10.05 2.47
N PHE A 22 21.52 -9.60 3.73
CA PHE A 22 20.60 -10.01 4.79
C PHE A 22 19.17 -9.50 4.52
N VAL A 23 19.01 -8.22 4.18
CA VAL A 23 17.70 -7.61 3.86
C VAL A 23 17.01 -8.36 2.70
N GLU A 24 17.77 -8.71 1.66
CA GLU A 24 17.28 -9.49 0.52
C GLU A 24 16.84 -10.89 0.94
N THR A 25 17.67 -11.62 1.69
CA THR A 25 17.33 -12.98 2.16
C THR A 25 16.19 -13.02 3.17
N ALA A 26 16.07 -11.98 4.01
CA ALA A 26 15.03 -11.88 5.01
C ALA A 26 13.69 -11.40 4.43
N GLY A 27 13.64 -11.06 3.14
CA GLY A 27 12.43 -10.50 2.51
C GLY A 27 12.03 -9.15 3.10
N LEU A 28 12.97 -8.44 3.73
CA LEU A 28 12.77 -7.11 4.31
C LEU A 28 13.02 -5.99 3.30
N ALA A 29 13.32 -6.35 2.05
CA ALA A 29 13.32 -5.41 0.94
C ALA A 29 11.99 -4.66 0.97
N GLU A 30 12.05 -3.33 0.84
CA GLU A 30 10.91 -2.43 0.98
C GLU A 30 9.68 -3.02 0.27
N GLU A 31 8.70 -3.50 1.06
CA GLU A 31 7.42 -3.90 0.51
C GLU A 31 6.86 -2.70 -0.24
N GLU A 32 6.58 -2.88 -1.53
CA GLU A 32 5.96 -1.85 -2.34
C GLU A 32 4.77 -1.29 -1.56
N LYS A 33 4.65 0.05 -1.50
CA LYS A 33 3.51 0.71 -0.85
C LYS A 33 2.24 0.31 -1.60
N LYS A 34 1.59 -0.78 -1.19
CA LYS A 34 0.33 -1.25 -1.74
C LYS A 34 -0.76 -0.24 -1.38
N GLY A 35 -1.45 0.24 -2.40
CA GLY A 35 -2.64 1.07 -2.24
C GLY A 35 -3.80 0.29 -1.63
N TYR A 36 -4.67 1.00 -0.91
CA TYR A 36 -5.81 0.42 -0.20
C TYR A 36 -6.83 -0.29 -1.13
N PHE A 37 -6.85 0.06 -2.41
CA PHE A 37 -7.74 -0.54 -3.42
C PHE A 37 -6.98 -1.40 -4.45
N ASP A 38 -5.72 -1.78 -4.19
CA ASP A 38 -4.91 -2.54 -5.14
C ASP A 38 -5.34 -4.01 -5.24
N SER A 39 -5.94 -4.55 -4.18
CA SER A 39 -6.49 -5.91 -4.17
C SER A 39 -7.77 -6.00 -3.35
N PHE A 40 -8.53 -7.07 -3.58
CA PHE A 40 -9.74 -7.37 -2.82
C PHE A 40 -9.44 -7.55 -1.33
N GLU A 41 -8.34 -8.22 -0.99
CA GLU A 41 -7.88 -8.46 0.38
C GLU A 41 -7.55 -7.14 1.10
N SER A 42 -6.96 -6.18 0.39
CA SER A 42 -6.62 -4.87 0.95
C SER A 42 -7.86 -4.07 1.34
N CYS A 43 -8.89 -4.07 0.50
CA CYS A 43 -10.14 -3.35 0.74
C CYS A 43 -11.22 -4.18 1.46
N TYR A 44 -10.95 -5.44 1.79
CA TYR A 44 -11.89 -6.35 2.43
C TYR A 44 -12.56 -5.75 3.69
N PRO A 45 -11.84 -5.06 4.61
CA PRO A 45 -12.46 -4.48 5.80
C PRO A 45 -13.57 -3.47 5.48
N LEU A 46 -13.39 -2.63 4.45
CA LEU A 46 -14.43 -1.70 4.03
C LEU A 46 -15.62 -2.42 3.40
N LEU A 47 -15.33 -3.41 2.56
CA LEU A 47 -16.37 -4.15 1.84
C LEU A 47 -17.17 -5.08 2.76
N SER A 48 -16.60 -5.56 3.87
CA SER A 48 -17.29 -6.41 4.84
C SER A 48 -18.21 -5.62 5.76
N GLU A 49 -17.78 -4.44 6.22
CA GLU A 49 -18.54 -3.61 7.16
C GLU A 49 -19.66 -2.82 6.48
N VAL A 50 -19.47 -2.43 5.22
CA VAL A 50 -20.44 -1.60 4.50
C VAL A 50 -21.35 -2.47 3.63
N SER A 51 -22.66 -2.41 3.88
CA SER A 51 -23.65 -3.07 3.03
C SER A 51 -23.73 -2.42 1.65
N ASN A 52 -24.23 -3.17 0.65
CA ASN A 52 -24.42 -2.60 -0.69
C ASN A 52 -25.36 -1.39 -0.68
N ASP A 53 -26.41 -1.43 0.13
CA ASP A 53 -27.37 -0.32 0.22
C ASP A 53 -26.71 0.95 0.75
N MET A 54 -25.85 0.83 1.76
CA MET A 54 -25.09 1.98 2.30
C MET A 54 -24.11 2.57 1.27
N MET A 55 -23.45 1.71 0.48
CA MET A 55 -22.60 2.16 -0.64
C MET A 55 -23.41 2.92 -1.69
N LEU A 56 -24.58 2.39 -2.08
CA LEU A 56 -25.45 3.02 -3.07
C LEU A 56 -25.98 4.38 -2.58
N GLN A 57 -26.38 4.47 -1.32
CA GLN A 57 -26.79 5.73 -0.69
C GLN A 57 -25.65 6.75 -0.66
N ALA A 58 -24.44 6.33 -0.27
CA ALA A 58 -23.27 7.21 -0.25
C ALA A 58 -22.89 7.68 -1.67
N ALA A 59 -22.99 6.81 -2.66
CA ALA A 59 -22.77 7.15 -4.06
C ALA A 59 -23.80 8.18 -4.56
N ASP A 60 -25.08 7.98 -4.27
CA ASP A 60 -26.16 8.90 -4.64
C ASP A 60 -25.98 10.29 -4.01
N GLN A 61 -25.62 10.34 -2.73
CA GLN A 61 -25.31 11.59 -2.02
C GLN A 61 -24.14 12.38 -2.63
N LEU A 62 -23.19 11.66 -3.24
CA LEU A 62 -22.03 12.25 -3.90
C LEU A 62 -22.26 12.48 -5.41
N GLY A 63 -23.45 12.16 -5.94
CA GLY A 63 -23.77 12.29 -7.36
C GLY A 63 -23.04 11.30 -8.27
N ILE A 64 -22.61 10.15 -7.72
CA ILE A 64 -21.89 9.10 -8.45
C ILE A 64 -22.89 8.18 -9.15
N GLN A 65 -22.65 7.86 -10.43
CA GLN A 65 -23.46 6.88 -11.15
C GLN A 65 -23.25 5.47 -10.58
N THR A 66 -24.34 4.83 -10.16
CA THR A 66 -24.34 3.51 -9.51
C THR A 66 -24.65 2.34 -10.45
N GLN A 67 -25.31 2.59 -11.59
CA GLN A 67 -25.77 1.53 -12.48
C GLN A 67 -24.60 0.82 -13.17
N GLY A 68 -24.56 -0.51 -13.06
CA GLY A 68 -23.58 -1.37 -13.73
C GLY A 68 -22.18 -1.36 -13.14
N LYS A 69 -21.95 -0.67 -12.00
CA LYS A 69 -20.66 -0.64 -11.32
C LYS A 69 -20.56 -1.72 -10.25
N ASP A 70 -19.37 -2.30 -10.13
CA ASP A 70 -19.04 -3.23 -9.06
C ASP A 70 -18.85 -2.51 -7.71
N LYS A 71 -19.06 -3.23 -6.61
CA LYS A 71 -18.93 -2.72 -5.24
C LYS A 71 -17.54 -2.11 -4.99
N ILE A 72 -16.47 -2.73 -5.48
CA ILE A 72 -15.10 -2.22 -5.31
C ILE A 72 -14.93 -0.90 -6.06
N THR A 73 -15.51 -0.80 -7.26
CA THR A 73 -15.42 0.41 -8.08
C THR A 73 -16.14 1.58 -7.41
N LEU A 74 -17.34 1.35 -6.88
CA LEU A 74 -18.09 2.34 -6.11
C LEU A 74 -17.33 2.78 -4.86
N ALA A 75 -16.80 1.81 -4.10
CA ALA A 75 -16.00 2.08 -2.90
C ALA A 75 -14.83 3.01 -3.18
N ARG A 76 -14.09 2.74 -4.26
CA ARG A 76 -12.93 3.52 -4.67
C ARG A 76 -13.31 4.95 -5.06
N GLU A 77 -14.38 5.14 -5.82
CA GLU A 77 -14.84 6.47 -6.23
C GLU A 77 -15.34 7.29 -5.02
N ILE A 78 -16.14 6.67 -4.13
CA ILE A 78 -16.61 7.31 -2.89
C ILE A 78 -15.42 7.71 -2.02
N TYR A 79 -14.44 6.82 -1.84
CA TYR A 79 -13.25 7.08 -1.04
C TYR A 79 -12.35 8.16 -1.67
N ALA A 80 -12.20 8.18 -2.99
CA ALA A 80 -11.42 9.22 -3.67
C ALA A 80 -12.04 10.61 -3.48
N ILE A 81 -13.38 10.71 -3.55
CA ILE A 81 -14.09 11.98 -3.34
C ILE A 81 -14.02 12.41 -1.86
N LYS A 82 -14.30 11.51 -0.91
CA LYS A 82 -14.26 11.83 0.53
C LYS A 82 -12.84 12.05 1.05
N GLY A 83 -11.88 11.24 0.64
CA GLY A 83 -10.47 11.36 1.04
C GLY A 83 -9.82 12.64 0.51
N GLY A 84 -10.26 13.14 -0.66
CA GLY A 84 -9.87 14.46 -1.16
C GLY A 84 -10.51 15.63 -0.42
N LEU A 85 -11.63 15.39 0.28
CA LEU A 85 -12.35 16.39 1.08
C LEU A 85 -11.80 16.56 2.51
N GLY A 86 -10.76 15.81 2.88
CA GLY A 86 -10.12 15.90 4.19
C GLY A 86 -10.98 15.25 5.29
N PHE A 87 -10.37 14.32 6.02
CA PHE A 87 -10.85 13.91 7.34
C PHE A 87 -10.34 14.88 8.39
#